data_AF-A0A9N9LTT3-F1
#
_entry.id   AF-A0A9N9LTT3-F1
#
_cell.length_a   1.000
_cell.length_b   1.000
_cell.length_c   1.000
_cell.angle_alpha   90.00
_cell.angle_beta   90.00
_cell.angle_gamma   90.00
#
_symmetry.space_group_name_H-M   'P 1'
#
loop_
_entity.id
_entity.type
_entity.pdbx_description
1 polymer ?
#
loop_
_entity_poly.entity_id
_entity_poly.type
_entity_poly.pdbx_seq_one_letter_code
_entity_poly.pdbx_strand_id
1 'polypeptide(L)'
;MTGVCNTVGLIPAIIGGGLGNMMGMCGLGVDNMLSATVITASGEKINVSKDENSELWWGLRGAGGNFGVVSSLTVKSYEQVNGGIFCSGSIGFVGKSVNEIGEIARTLEKFEIGRKMAVGILWARIPPSFQPTFFIHLFYAGPEDEATKAFEPLFALKPTFVNDPAGVKGGRRPTWGIGLKRFDGARIQEAWKIWENFTGECKGAMASLVIGDCYNHDEANEVDEGDTAYPWRKVGVHLLFSGNYQDPSLDEEVSVVGRKFRDSLKVEGESSSVYVNFAHGDEKLEEIYGNKERIERLGKLKKKWDPERRFGFTFPIPLPVID
;
A
#
# COMPACT_ATOMS: atom_id res chain seq x y z
N MET A 1 2.69 -13.05 -4.56
CA MET A 1 3.77 -12.37 -3.82
C MET A 1 3.49 -10.89 -3.63
N THR A 2 3.19 -10.12 -4.68
CA THR A 2 2.87 -8.69 -4.58
C THR A 2 1.61 -8.35 -5.37
N GLY A 3 0.94 -7.27 -4.96
CA GLY A 3 -0.24 -6.69 -5.57
C GLY A 3 -1.53 -7.48 -5.30
N VAL A 4 -2.64 -6.75 -5.40
CA VAL A 4 -4.01 -7.31 -5.48
C VAL A 4 -4.68 -6.98 -6.82
N CYS A 5 -4.26 -5.89 -7.47
CA CYS A 5 -4.77 -5.45 -8.77
C CYS A 5 -4.03 -6.13 -9.94
N ASN A 6 -4.78 -6.75 -10.84
CA ASN A 6 -4.24 -7.49 -11.99
C ASN A 6 -3.59 -6.63 -13.09
N THR A 7 -3.78 -5.31 -13.08
CA THR A 7 -3.22 -4.38 -14.06
C THR A 7 -1.88 -3.78 -13.66
N VAL A 8 -1.44 -3.98 -12.41
CA VAL A 8 -0.20 -3.42 -11.89
C VAL A 8 1.00 -4.22 -12.40
N GLY A 9 2.01 -3.51 -12.90
CA GLY A 9 3.27 -4.14 -13.33
C GLY A 9 4.08 -4.68 -12.14
N LEU A 10 4.61 -5.90 -12.27
CA LEU A 10 5.38 -6.57 -11.21
C LEU A 10 6.61 -5.76 -10.76
N ILE A 11 7.45 -5.34 -11.71
CA ILE A 11 8.72 -4.66 -11.43
C ILE A 11 8.54 -3.37 -10.60
N PRO A 12 7.71 -2.39 -11.02
CA PRO A 12 7.55 -1.17 -10.23
C PRO A 12 6.94 -1.43 -8.85
N ALA A 13 6.02 -2.41 -8.73
CA ALA A 13 5.45 -2.78 -7.44
C ALA A 13 6.50 -3.35 -6.49
N ILE A 14 7.31 -4.31 -6.96
CA ILE A 14 8.25 -5.05 -6.12
C ILE A 14 9.44 -4.18 -5.70
N ILE A 15 9.98 -3.32 -6.57
CA ILE A 15 11.14 -2.47 -6.24
C ILE A 15 10.80 -1.29 -5.29
N GLY A 16 9.51 -1.07 -5.02
CA GLY A 16 9.03 -0.10 -4.02
C GLY A 16 8.71 -0.72 -2.65
N GLY A 17 8.69 -2.05 -2.53
CA GLY A 17 8.28 -2.77 -1.31
C GLY A 17 7.53 -4.05 -1.66
N GLY A 18 6.51 -3.92 -2.50
CA GLY A 18 5.73 -5.04 -3.02
C GLY A 18 4.80 -5.68 -1.99
N LEU A 19 3.81 -4.91 -1.52
CA LEU A 19 2.77 -5.41 -0.63
C LEU A 19 1.80 -6.36 -1.35
N GLY A 20 1.27 -7.38 -0.65
CA GLY A 20 0.23 -8.25 -1.21
C GLY A 20 -0.23 -9.38 -0.29
N ASN A 21 -1.31 -10.05 -0.69
CA ASN A 21 -2.01 -11.07 0.11
C ASN A 21 -1.16 -12.22 0.66
N MET A 22 -0.01 -12.50 0.02
CA MET A 22 0.87 -13.61 0.41
C MET A 22 1.96 -13.19 1.40
N MET A 23 1.99 -11.93 1.85
CA MET A 23 3.04 -11.40 2.72
C MET A 23 3.24 -12.19 4.00
N GLY A 24 2.17 -12.67 4.65
CA GLY A 24 2.31 -13.49 5.85
C GLY A 24 3.10 -14.78 5.62
N MET A 25 3.09 -15.33 4.39
CA MET A 25 3.79 -16.58 4.06
C MET A 25 5.11 -16.37 3.33
N CYS A 26 5.27 -15.25 2.62
CA CYS A 26 6.40 -15.03 1.70
C CYS A 26 7.19 -13.74 1.99
N GLY A 27 6.80 -12.95 2.98
CA GLY A 27 7.41 -11.65 3.27
C GLY A 27 7.06 -10.59 2.22
N LEU A 28 7.75 -9.45 2.29
CA LEU A 28 7.55 -8.37 1.31
C LEU A 28 8.07 -8.78 -0.06
N GLY A 29 7.51 -8.20 -1.12
CA GLY A 29 8.01 -8.40 -2.47
C GLY A 29 9.51 -8.11 -2.60
N VAL A 30 10.03 -7.06 -1.98
CA VAL A 30 11.48 -6.74 -1.99
C VAL A 30 12.36 -7.85 -1.44
N ASP A 31 11.87 -8.66 -0.50
CA ASP A 31 12.62 -9.75 0.15
C ASP A 31 12.71 -11.01 -0.74
N ASN A 32 11.92 -11.00 -1.81
CA ASN A 32 11.80 -12.06 -2.79
C ASN A 32 12.63 -11.83 -4.05
N MET A 33 13.26 -10.67 -4.19
CA MET A 33 14.17 -10.39 -5.29
C MET A 33 15.48 -11.18 -5.10
N LEU A 34 16.00 -11.78 -6.17
CA LEU A 34 17.27 -12.51 -6.19
C LEU A 34 18.34 -11.81 -7.03
N SER A 35 17.95 -11.25 -8.17
CA SER A 35 18.81 -10.39 -9.00
C SER A 35 17.96 -9.49 -9.89
N ALA A 36 18.59 -8.45 -10.43
CA ALA A 36 17.98 -7.50 -11.36
C ALA A 36 18.95 -7.17 -12.50
N THR A 37 18.40 -7.04 -13.71
CA THR A 37 19.11 -6.36 -14.81
C THR A 37 18.72 -4.89 -14.79
N VAL A 38 19.70 -4.00 -14.67
CA VAL A 38 19.49 -2.55 -14.68
C VAL A 38 20.15 -1.93 -15.90
N ILE A 39 19.43 -1.04 -16.57
CA ILE A 39 19.99 -0.13 -17.58
C ILE A 39 20.27 1.19 -16.87
N THR A 40 21.55 1.58 -16.80
CA THR A 40 22.02 2.77 -16.09
C THR A 40 21.73 4.06 -16.86
N ALA A 41 22.02 5.22 -16.27
CA ALA A 41 21.90 6.52 -16.91
C ALA A 41 22.77 6.66 -18.18
N SER A 42 23.89 5.94 -18.25
CA SER A 42 24.77 5.91 -19.43
C SER A 42 24.31 4.94 -20.52
N GLY A 43 23.23 4.18 -20.28
CA GLY A 43 22.72 3.16 -21.20
C GLY A 43 23.40 1.79 -21.05
N GLU A 44 24.28 1.62 -20.08
CA GLU A 44 24.93 0.33 -19.81
C GLU A 44 23.97 -0.65 -19.14
N LYS A 45 23.99 -1.91 -19.58
CA LYS A 45 23.23 -3.00 -18.97
C LYS A 45 24.11 -3.73 -17.95
N ILE A 46 23.73 -3.67 -16.68
CA ILE A 46 24.46 -4.31 -15.57
C ILE A 46 23.58 -5.33 -14.85
N ASN A 47 24.22 -6.32 -14.22
CA ASN A 47 23.56 -7.20 -13.27
C ASN A 47 23.72 -6.65 -11.84
N VAL A 48 22.67 -6.77 -11.04
CA VAL A 48 22.60 -6.27 -9.68
C VAL A 48 22.04 -7.36 -8.78
N SER A 49 22.77 -7.75 -7.75
CA SER A 49 22.43 -8.82 -6.82
C SER A 49 23.12 -8.59 -5.47
N LYS A 50 22.97 -9.53 -4.53
CA LYS A 50 23.68 -9.48 -3.25
C LYS A 50 25.21 -9.48 -3.42
N ASP A 51 25.71 -10.19 -4.43
CA ASP A 51 27.15 -10.41 -4.63
C ASP A 51 27.75 -9.51 -5.71
N GLU A 52 26.91 -8.83 -6.50
CA GLU A 52 27.33 -7.95 -7.60
C GLU A 52 26.57 -6.61 -7.52
N ASN A 53 27.29 -5.49 -7.47
CA ASN A 53 26.68 -4.16 -7.28
C ASN A 53 25.80 -4.08 -6.00
N SER A 54 26.26 -4.70 -4.91
CA SER A 54 25.49 -4.92 -3.66
C SER A 54 24.87 -3.66 -3.03
N GLU A 55 25.54 -2.52 -3.10
CA GLU A 55 24.95 -1.27 -2.60
C GLU A 55 23.79 -0.79 -3.49
N LEU A 56 23.90 -0.94 -4.82
CA LEU A 56 22.77 -0.67 -5.72
C LEU A 56 21.64 -1.68 -5.47
N TRP A 57 21.98 -2.95 -5.23
CA TRP A 57 21.01 -3.99 -4.88
C TRP A 57 20.19 -3.65 -3.63
N TRP A 58 20.84 -3.10 -2.60
CA TRP A 58 20.15 -2.56 -1.43
C TRP A 58 19.19 -1.43 -1.82
N GLY A 59 19.65 -0.45 -2.62
CA GLY A 59 18.84 0.69 -3.07
C GLY A 59 17.63 0.31 -3.94
N LEU A 60 17.79 -0.69 -4.82
CA LEU A 60 16.70 -1.18 -5.67
C LEU A 60 15.55 -1.80 -4.88
N ARG A 61 15.83 -2.35 -3.70
CA ARG A 61 14.85 -2.98 -2.82
C ARG A 61 14.16 -1.95 -1.93
N GLY A 62 13.39 -1.04 -2.53
CA GLY A 62 12.59 -0.03 -1.83
C GLY A 62 12.62 1.36 -2.46
N ALA A 63 13.65 1.67 -3.25
CA ALA A 63 13.80 2.97 -3.92
C ALA A 63 14.19 2.84 -5.41
N GLY A 64 13.90 1.68 -6.03
CA GLY A 64 14.49 1.31 -7.32
C GLY A 64 14.22 2.25 -8.51
N GLY A 65 13.11 3.00 -8.48
CA GLY A 65 12.77 3.99 -9.52
C GLY A 65 13.74 5.19 -9.63
N ASN A 66 14.77 5.25 -8.78
CA ASN A 66 15.68 6.38 -8.69
C ASN A 66 17.06 6.17 -9.35
N PHE A 67 17.42 4.95 -9.76
CA PHE A 67 18.82 4.63 -10.10
C PHE A 67 19.05 4.13 -11.52
N GLY A 68 17.99 3.73 -12.22
CA GLY A 68 18.07 3.13 -13.56
C GLY A 68 16.75 2.50 -13.97
N VAL A 69 16.72 1.95 -15.18
CA VAL A 69 15.58 1.16 -15.66
C VAL A 69 15.81 -0.31 -15.29
N VAL A 70 14.99 -0.83 -14.38
CA VAL A 70 14.97 -2.27 -14.08
C VAL A 70 14.25 -2.99 -15.21
N SER A 71 15.00 -3.71 -16.05
CA SER A 71 14.49 -4.35 -17.27
C SER A 71 14.08 -5.81 -17.05
N SER A 72 14.67 -6.49 -16.06
CA SER A 72 14.29 -7.85 -15.67
C SER A 72 14.56 -8.09 -14.19
N LEU A 73 13.83 -9.03 -13.60
CA LEU A 73 14.02 -9.51 -12.23
C LEU A 73 14.04 -11.03 -12.19
N THR A 74 14.94 -11.58 -11.38
CA THR A 74 14.84 -12.96 -10.90
C THR A 74 14.24 -12.90 -9.50
N VAL A 75 13.19 -13.70 -9.25
CA VAL A 75 12.47 -13.70 -7.97
C VAL A 75 12.34 -15.12 -7.42
N LYS A 76 12.25 -15.23 -6.09
CA LYS A 76 11.95 -16.50 -5.42
C LYS A 76 10.59 -17.02 -5.89
N SER A 77 10.48 -18.34 -5.97
CA SER A 77 9.23 -19.05 -6.15
C SER A 77 8.94 -19.87 -4.90
N TYR A 78 7.66 -20.10 -4.63
CA TYR A 78 7.19 -20.83 -3.45
C TYR A 78 6.30 -21.99 -3.90
N GLU A 79 6.32 -23.07 -3.13
CA GLU A 79 5.32 -24.13 -3.31
C GLU A 79 3.92 -23.58 -3.04
N GLN A 80 2.96 -24.03 -3.84
CA GLN A 80 1.59 -23.55 -3.71
C GLN A 80 0.90 -24.24 -2.53
N VAL A 81 0.52 -23.44 -1.53
CA VAL A 81 -0.37 -23.91 -0.46
C VAL A 81 -1.72 -24.30 -1.06
N ASN A 82 -2.31 -25.39 -0.57
CA ASN A 82 -3.64 -25.86 -0.98
C ASN A 82 -3.78 -26.02 -2.51
N GLY A 83 -2.73 -26.48 -3.19
CA GLY A 83 -2.73 -26.67 -4.65
C GLY A 83 -2.97 -25.39 -5.44
N GLY A 84 -2.69 -24.22 -4.86
CA GLY A 84 -2.87 -22.90 -5.49
C GLY A 84 -4.29 -22.37 -5.41
N ILE A 85 -5.18 -23.04 -4.67
CA ILE A 85 -6.55 -22.61 -4.46
C ILE A 85 -6.60 -21.76 -3.18
N PHE A 86 -7.13 -20.54 -3.32
CA PHE A 86 -7.32 -19.58 -2.24
C PHE A 86 -8.81 -19.29 -2.08
N CYS A 87 -9.25 -19.00 -0.85
CA CYS A 87 -10.58 -18.47 -0.60
C CYS A 87 -10.51 -16.94 -0.61
N SER A 88 -11.41 -16.32 -1.39
CA SER A 88 -11.60 -14.88 -1.36
C SER A 88 -13.08 -14.54 -1.33
N GLY A 89 -13.41 -13.43 -0.69
CA GLY A 89 -14.78 -12.95 -0.58
C GLY A 89 -14.81 -11.50 -0.11
N SER A 90 -15.94 -10.84 -0.33
CA SER A 90 -16.14 -9.47 0.14
C SER A 90 -17.41 -9.38 0.96
N ILE A 91 -17.29 -8.72 2.11
CA ILE A 91 -18.41 -8.39 2.98
C ILE A 91 -18.58 -6.87 3.00
N GLY A 92 -19.82 -6.40 3.04
CA GLY A 92 -20.17 -4.99 2.96
C GLY A 92 -21.12 -4.55 4.06
N PHE A 93 -20.84 -3.38 4.64
CA PHE A 93 -21.67 -2.69 5.61
C PHE A 93 -22.28 -1.45 4.96
N VAL A 94 -23.47 -1.63 4.38
CA VAL A 94 -24.13 -0.64 3.52
C VAL A 94 -24.96 0.34 4.34
N GLY A 95 -24.75 1.65 4.13
CA GLY A 95 -25.59 2.70 4.71
C GLY A 95 -25.59 2.72 6.24
N LYS A 96 -24.49 2.30 6.85
CA LYS A 96 -24.34 2.24 8.31
C LYS A 96 -24.14 3.63 8.90
N SER A 97 -24.65 3.83 10.11
CA SER A 97 -24.36 5.03 10.87
C SER A 97 -22.88 5.09 11.23
N VAL A 98 -22.37 6.30 11.47
CA VAL A 98 -20.97 6.49 11.86
C VAL A 98 -20.63 5.74 13.16
N ASN A 99 -21.58 5.55 14.07
CA ASN A 99 -21.36 4.77 15.30
C ASN A 99 -21.14 3.28 14.99
N GLU A 100 -21.95 2.70 14.10
CA GLU A 100 -21.78 1.32 13.63
C GLU A 100 -20.45 1.16 12.88
N ILE A 101 -20.02 2.14 12.08
CA ILE A 101 -18.68 2.14 11.45
C ILE A 101 -17.57 2.10 12.50
N GLY A 102 -17.72 2.86 13.59
CA GLY A 102 -16.79 2.80 14.70
C GLY A 102 -16.73 1.41 15.36
N GLU A 103 -17.85 0.69 15.45
CA GLU A 103 -17.89 -0.68 15.97
C GLU A 103 -17.19 -1.67 15.04
N ILE A 104 -17.40 -1.55 13.73
CA ILE A 104 -16.70 -2.34 12.71
C ILE A 104 -15.19 -2.09 12.80
N ALA A 105 -14.77 -0.82 12.86
CA ALA A 105 -13.36 -0.44 12.94
C ALA A 105 -12.69 -0.94 14.23
N ARG A 106 -13.38 -0.86 15.38
CA ARG A 106 -12.89 -1.42 16.65
C ARG A 106 -12.84 -2.95 16.66
N THR A 107 -13.68 -3.61 15.86
CA THR A 107 -13.60 -5.06 15.66
C THR A 107 -12.36 -5.42 14.85
N LEU A 108 -12.08 -4.69 13.77
CA LEU A 108 -10.85 -4.83 12.98
C LEU A 108 -9.58 -4.53 13.79
N GLU A 109 -9.63 -3.54 14.67
CA GLU A 109 -8.53 -3.22 15.59
C GLU A 109 -8.12 -4.39 16.48
N LYS A 110 -9.06 -5.24 16.88
CA LYS A 110 -8.83 -6.42 17.71
C LYS A 110 -8.65 -7.70 16.88
N PHE A 111 -8.82 -7.63 15.57
CA PHE A 111 -8.83 -8.80 14.71
C PHE A 111 -7.40 -9.19 14.35
N GLU A 112 -7.00 -10.39 14.74
CA GLU A 112 -5.68 -10.92 14.43
C GLU A 112 -5.63 -11.46 13.00
N ILE A 113 -4.76 -10.88 12.18
CA ILE A 113 -4.52 -11.34 10.82
C ILE A 113 -3.44 -12.42 10.87
N GLY A 114 -3.88 -13.68 10.77
CA GLY A 114 -2.98 -14.84 10.77
C GLY A 114 -2.12 -14.94 9.49
N ARG A 115 -1.11 -15.81 9.52
CA ARG A 115 -0.12 -15.99 8.45
C ARG A 115 -0.71 -16.26 7.05
N LYS A 116 -1.83 -16.98 6.99
CA LYS A 116 -2.55 -17.32 5.74
C LYS A 116 -3.57 -16.26 5.32
N MET A 117 -3.72 -15.18 6.07
CA MET A 117 -4.79 -14.20 5.92
C MET A 117 -4.27 -12.88 5.36
N ALA A 118 -5.13 -12.21 4.61
CA ALA A 118 -5.02 -10.79 4.36
C ALA A 118 -6.43 -10.17 4.40
N VAL A 119 -6.50 -8.92 4.84
CA VAL A 119 -7.74 -8.15 4.93
C VAL A 119 -7.58 -6.88 4.10
N GLY A 120 -8.38 -6.75 3.05
CA GLY A 120 -8.49 -5.51 2.28
C GLY A 120 -9.65 -4.67 2.80
N ILE A 121 -9.56 -3.36 2.63
CA ILE A 121 -10.58 -2.37 2.97
C ILE A 121 -10.95 -1.61 1.71
N LEU A 122 -12.23 -1.40 1.49
CA LEU A 122 -12.71 -0.49 0.45
C LEU A 122 -13.85 0.35 1.01
N TRP A 123 -13.79 1.67 0.87
CA TRP A 123 -14.94 2.53 1.09
C TRP A 123 -15.39 3.07 -0.25
N ALA A 124 -16.64 2.78 -0.61
CA ALA A 124 -17.17 3.17 -1.90
C ALA A 124 -18.69 3.40 -1.83
N ARG A 125 -19.18 4.18 -2.79
CA ARG A 125 -20.61 4.33 -3.11
C ARG A 125 -20.89 3.57 -4.40
N ILE A 126 -21.36 2.34 -4.29
CA ILE A 126 -21.56 1.45 -5.45
C ILE A 126 -23.02 1.47 -5.93
N PRO A 127 -23.27 1.33 -7.25
CA PRO A 127 -24.63 1.12 -7.76
C PRO A 127 -25.28 -0.16 -7.19
N PRO A 128 -26.62 -0.23 -7.12
CA PRO A 128 -27.58 0.81 -7.50
C PRO A 128 -27.89 1.80 -6.37
N SER A 129 -27.53 1.50 -5.11
CA SER A 129 -27.96 2.31 -3.96
C SER A 129 -27.14 3.57 -3.76
N PHE A 130 -25.85 3.56 -4.15
CA PHE A 130 -24.86 4.61 -3.89
C PHE A 130 -24.76 5.01 -2.41
N GLN A 131 -25.23 4.14 -1.51
CA GLN A 131 -25.08 4.31 -0.08
C GLN A 131 -23.59 4.17 0.28
N PRO A 132 -23.09 4.97 1.24
CA PRO A 132 -21.72 4.83 1.69
C PRO A 132 -21.57 3.43 2.29
N THR A 133 -20.59 2.68 1.79
CA THR A 133 -20.42 1.27 2.15
C THR A 133 -18.99 1.02 2.57
N PHE A 134 -18.82 0.40 3.74
CA PHE A 134 -17.55 -0.09 4.23
C PHE A 134 -17.43 -1.56 3.82
N PHE A 135 -16.53 -1.85 2.90
CA PHE A 135 -16.23 -3.20 2.45
C PHE A 135 -15.00 -3.74 3.16
N ILE A 136 -15.03 -5.03 3.44
CA ILE A 136 -13.88 -5.80 3.89
C ILE A 136 -13.69 -6.94 2.90
N HIS A 137 -12.54 -6.96 2.25
CA HIS A 137 -12.09 -8.05 1.39
C HIS A 137 -11.34 -9.06 2.23
N LEU A 138 -11.73 -10.31 2.11
CA LEU A 138 -11.20 -11.43 2.86
C LEU A 138 -10.36 -12.26 1.90
N PHE A 139 -9.14 -12.57 2.31
CA PHE A 139 -8.27 -13.51 1.62
C PHE A 139 -7.77 -14.57 2.60
N TYR A 140 -7.87 -15.84 2.22
CA TYR A 140 -7.33 -16.97 2.97
C TYR A 140 -6.61 -17.97 2.06
N ALA A 141 -5.37 -18.29 2.42
CA ALA A 141 -4.57 -19.29 1.73
C ALA A 141 -4.74 -20.69 2.30
N GLY A 142 -5.90 -21.29 2.01
CA GLY A 142 -6.25 -22.61 2.48
C GLY A 142 -7.69 -22.99 2.11
N PRO A 143 -8.19 -24.10 2.68
CA PRO A 143 -9.54 -24.58 2.42
C PRO A 143 -10.61 -23.66 3.04
N GLU A 144 -11.84 -23.76 2.52
CA GLU A 144 -12.95 -22.87 2.87
C GLU A 144 -13.42 -22.99 4.32
N ASP A 145 -13.33 -24.17 4.92
CA ASP A 145 -13.73 -24.40 6.31
C ASP A 145 -12.77 -23.71 7.30
N GLU A 146 -11.47 -23.70 7.01
CA GLU A 146 -10.47 -22.91 7.75
C GLU A 146 -10.73 -21.41 7.58
N ALA A 147 -11.02 -20.97 6.36
CA ALA A 147 -11.32 -19.56 6.07
C ALA A 147 -12.57 -19.09 6.83
N THR A 148 -13.62 -19.91 6.87
CA THR A 148 -14.88 -19.58 7.54
C THR A 148 -14.68 -19.39 9.05
N LYS A 149 -13.90 -20.27 9.69
CA LYS A 149 -13.54 -20.15 11.10
C LYS A 149 -12.68 -18.91 11.35
N ALA A 150 -11.70 -18.65 10.49
CA ALA A 150 -10.78 -17.52 10.65
C ALA A 150 -11.48 -16.16 10.60
N PHE A 151 -12.55 -16.03 9.80
CA PHE A 151 -13.29 -14.77 9.65
C PHE A 151 -14.60 -14.71 10.46
N GLU A 152 -14.86 -15.69 11.33
CA GLU A 152 -16.08 -15.74 12.16
C GLU A 152 -16.39 -14.42 12.90
N PRO A 153 -15.41 -13.73 13.53
CA PRO A 153 -15.66 -12.44 14.19
C PRO A 153 -16.24 -11.37 13.25
N LEU A 154 -15.87 -11.38 11.97
CA LEU A 154 -16.39 -10.44 10.97
C LEU A 154 -17.77 -10.85 10.47
N PHE A 155 -18.04 -12.15 10.34
CA PHE A 155 -19.36 -12.65 9.97
C PHE A 155 -20.40 -12.44 11.09
N ALA A 156 -19.97 -12.45 12.36
CA ALA A 156 -20.82 -12.14 13.50
C ALA A 156 -21.41 -10.71 13.47
N LEU A 157 -20.79 -9.79 12.71
CA LEU A 157 -21.31 -8.44 12.45
C LEU A 157 -22.48 -8.40 11.46
N LYS A 158 -22.93 -9.57 10.96
CA LYS A 158 -24.05 -9.74 10.01
C LYS A 158 -23.90 -8.87 8.74
N PRO A 159 -22.78 -9.00 8.02
CA PRO A 159 -22.56 -8.22 6.82
C PRO A 159 -23.43 -8.70 5.64
N THR A 160 -23.45 -7.91 4.57
CA THR A 160 -23.99 -8.32 3.28
C THR A 160 -22.86 -8.80 2.37
N PHE A 161 -23.04 -9.94 1.69
CA PHE A 161 -22.10 -10.39 0.65
C PHE A 161 -22.30 -9.61 -0.65
N VAL A 162 -21.21 -9.17 -1.27
CA VAL A 162 -21.21 -8.18 -2.34
C VAL A 162 -20.09 -8.46 -3.35
N ASN A 163 -20.31 -8.09 -4.61
CA ASN A 163 -19.28 -8.11 -5.65
C ASN A 163 -18.57 -6.75 -5.75
N ASP A 164 -17.25 -6.76 -5.79
CA ASP A 164 -16.40 -5.57 -5.88
C ASP A 164 -16.34 -4.99 -7.32
N PRO A 165 -16.64 -3.70 -7.53
CA PRO A 165 -16.55 -3.07 -8.84
C PRO A 165 -15.17 -2.45 -9.17
N ALA A 166 -14.11 -2.67 -8.40
CA ALA A 166 -12.79 -2.07 -8.64
C ALA A 166 -12.23 -2.35 -10.05
N GLY A 167 -11.60 -1.33 -10.67
CA GLY A 167 -10.86 -1.49 -11.95
C GLY A 167 -11.23 -0.59 -13.12
N VAL A 168 -12.06 0.45 -12.92
CA VAL A 168 -12.42 1.38 -14.01
C VAL A 168 -11.22 2.25 -14.42
N LYS A 169 -10.91 2.32 -15.73
CA LYS A 169 -9.82 3.15 -16.28
C LYS A 169 -10.27 4.60 -16.53
N GLY A 170 -9.31 5.53 -16.51
CA GLY A 170 -9.51 6.94 -16.87
C GLY A 170 -9.95 7.84 -15.71
N GLY A 171 -10.08 9.13 -16.00
CA GLY A 171 -10.35 10.19 -15.02
C GLY A 171 -9.13 10.63 -14.21
N ARG A 172 -9.36 11.57 -13.31
CA ARG A 172 -8.39 12.12 -12.36
C ARG A 172 -8.43 11.28 -11.09
N ARG A 173 -7.27 10.75 -10.69
CA ARG A 173 -7.14 9.80 -9.57
C ARG A 173 -5.95 10.04 -8.64
N PRO A 174 -5.81 11.24 -8.04
CA PRO A 174 -4.78 11.47 -7.03
C PRO A 174 -5.07 10.64 -5.78
N THR A 175 -3.99 10.16 -5.15
CA THR A 175 -4.05 9.34 -3.94
C THR A 175 -3.32 10.00 -2.77
N TRP A 176 -3.81 9.81 -1.56
CA TRP A 176 -3.15 10.22 -0.31
C TRP A 176 -3.06 9.03 0.63
N GLY A 177 -1.87 8.43 0.72
CA GLY A 177 -1.60 7.23 1.50
C GLY A 177 -1.07 7.50 2.90
N ILE A 178 -1.28 6.55 3.81
CA ILE A 178 -0.66 6.48 5.13
C ILE A 178 -0.45 5.02 5.55
N GLY A 179 0.66 4.78 6.23
CA GLY A 179 0.95 3.56 6.95
C GLY A 179 0.71 3.75 8.45
N LEU A 180 -0.05 2.84 9.05
CA LEU A 180 -0.34 2.77 10.47
C LEU A 180 0.19 1.46 11.03
N LYS A 181 0.73 1.48 12.25
CA LYS A 181 1.18 0.24 12.92
C LYS A 181 0.04 -0.75 13.15
N ARG A 182 -1.16 -0.23 13.42
CA ARG A 182 -2.38 -0.99 13.67
C ARG A 182 -3.60 -0.15 13.30
N PHE A 183 -4.74 -0.80 13.18
CA PHE A 183 -6.03 -0.10 13.13
C PHE A 183 -6.26 0.70 14.40
N ASP A 184 -6.88 1.86 14.27
CA ASP A 184 -7.38 2.67 15.38
C ASP A 184 -8.84 2.99 15.07
N GLY A 185 -9.76 2.37 15.82
CA GLY A 185 -11.19 2.47 15.54
C GLY A 185 -11.72 3.90 15.60
N ALA A 186 -11.18 4.75 16.48
CA ALA A 186 -11.62 6.13 16.62
C ALA A 186 -11.17 6.99 15.43
N ARG A 187 -9.91 6.83 15.01
CA ARG A 187 -9.37 7.57 13.84
C ARG A 187 -10.01 7.13 12.53
N ILE A 188 -10.26 5.83 12.37
CA ILE A 188 -10.99 5.32 11.20
C ILE A 188 -12.41 5.87 11.16
N GLN A 189 -13.07 5.97 12.31
CA GLN A 189 -14.41 6.56 12.41
C GLN A 189 -14.39 8.05 12.03
N GLU A 190 -13.35 8.79 12.40
CA GLU A 190 -13.17 10.18 11.98
C GLU A 190 -12.89 10.31 10.47
N ALA A 191 -11.95 9.53 9.95
CA ALA A 191 -11.61 9.48 8.53
C ALA A 191 -12.83 9.09 7.66
N TRP A 192 -13.67 8.17 8.16
CA TRP A 192 -14.94 7.81 7.52
C TRP A 192 -15.86 9.01 7.39
N LYS A 193 -16.06 9.81 8.45
CA LYS A 193 -16.90 11.03 8.39
C LYS A 193 -16.42 11.99 7.31
N ILE A 194 -15.10 12.18 7.21
CA ILE A 194 -14.50 13.06 6.20
C ILE A 194 -14.83 12.55 4.79
N TRP A 195 -14.62 11.26 4.54
CA TRP A 195 -14.91 10.65 3.24
C TRP A 195 -16.41 10.64 2.91
N GLU A 196 -17.26 10.25 3.87
CA GLU A 196 -18.70 10.14 3.70
C GLU A 196 -19.34 11.49 3.38
N ASN A 197 -18.98 12.54 4.12
CA ASN A 197 -19.46 13.90 3.90
C ASN A 197 -19.03 14.40 2.52
N PHE A 198 -17.73 14.30 2.20
CA PHE A 198 -17.21 14.78 0.91
C PHE A 198 -17.88 14.09 -0.28
N THR A 199 -17.98 12.76 -0.27
CA THR A 199 -18.60 12.01 -1.37
C THR A 199 -20.13 12.18 -1.41
N GLY A 200 -20.76 12.57 -0.31
CA GLY A 200 -22.18 12.91 -0.25
C GLY A 200 -22.49 14.29 -0.85
N GLU A 201 -21.63 15.27 -0.58
CA GLU A 201 -21.79 16.69 -0.96
C GLU A 201 -21.25 16.96 -2.38
N CYS A 202 -20.04 16.49 -2.71
CA CYS A 202 -19.39 16.72 -3.99
C CYS A 202 -19.79 15.66 -5.02
N LYS A 203 -20.90 15.89 -5.75
CA LYS A 203 -21.42 14.94 -6.75
C LYS A 203 -20.43 14.59 -7.86
N GLY A 204 -19.60 15.54 -8.28
CA GLY A 204 -18.56 15.33 -9.30
C GLY A 204 -17.43 14.39 -8.87
N ALA A 205 -17.29 14.16 -7.56
CA ALA A 205 -16.29 13.29 -6.96
C ALA A 205 -16.90 12.15 -6.10
N MET A 206 -18.20 11.85 -6.27
CA MET A 206 -18.91 10.81 -5.51
C MET A 206 -18.28 9.41 -5.62
N ALA A 207 -17.57 9.14 -6.73
CA ALA A 207 -16.88 7.88 -6.98
C ALA A 207 -15.54 7.77 -6.22
N SER A 208 -15.12 8.79 -5.47
CA SER A 208 -13.90 8.76 -4.67
C SER A 208 -13.99 7.67 -3.62
N LEU A 209 -12.89 6.98 -3.37
CA LEU A 209 -12.84 5.76 -2.59
C LEU A 209 -11.69 5.79 -1.60
N VAL A 210 -11.79 4.96 -0.57
CA VAL A 210 -10.65 4.63 0.30
C VAL A 210 -10.28 3.19 0.06
N ILE A 211 -9.01 2.90 -0.15
CA ILE A 211 -8.47 1.54 -0.23
C ILE A 211 -7.58 1.34 0.98
N GLY A 212 -7.65 0.15 1.57
CA GLY A 212 -6.70 -0.25 2.58
C GLY A 212 -6.28 -1.70 2.43
N ASP A 213 -5.11 -1.98 2.94
CA ASP A 213 -4.52 -3.30 2.96
C ASP A 213 -3.93 -3.58 4.34
N CYS A 214 -4.28 -4.74 4.89
CA CYS A 214 -3.90 -5.16 6.22
C CYS A 214 -3.32 -6.57 6.11
N TYR A 215 -2.04 -6.69 6.45
CA TYR A 215 -1.27 -7.91 6.22
C TYR A 215 -0.65 -8.41 7.51
N ASN A 216 -0.52 -9.74 7.60
CA ASN A 216 0.41 -10.33 8.54
C ASN A 216 1.86 -10.03 8.08
N HIS A 217 2.71 -9.61 9.03
CA HIS A 217 4.08 -9.17 8.77
C HIS A 217 5.15 -10.11 9.35
N ASP A 218 4.76 -11.27 9.89
CA ASP A 218 5.69 -12.12 10.65
C ASP A 218 6.90 -12.52 9.80
N GLU A 219 6.67 -13.00 8.57
CA GLU A 219 7.74 -13.33 7.62
C GLU A 219 8.54 -12.09 7.17
N ALA A 220 7.86 -10.95 6.93
CA ALA A 220 8.52 -9.72 6.52
C ALA A 220 9.42 -9.12 7.61
N ASN A 221 9.12 -9.42 8.88
CA ASN A 221 9.87 -8.98 10.05
C ASN A 221 11.11 -9.83 10.34
N GLU A 222 11.29 -10.98 9.67
CA GLU A 222 12.52 -11.78 9.78
C GLU A 222 13.72 -11.13 9.08
N VAL A 223 13.47 -10.22 8.13
CA VAL A 223 14.50 -9.45 7.45
C VAL A 223 14.71 -8.12 8.17
N ASP A 224 15.97 -7.78 8.46
CA ASP A 224 16.32 -6.56 9.18
C ASP A 224 15.92 -5.29 8.40
N GLU A 225 15.48 -4.25 9.10
CA GLU A 225 15.08 -2.97 8.50
C GLU A 225 16.23 -2.27 7.74
N GLY A 226 17.48 -2.60 8.08
CA GLY A 226 18.67 -2.10 7.42
C GLY A 226 19.06 -2.85 6.14
N ASP A 227 18.51 -4.05 5.91
CA ASP A 227 18.92 -4.93 4.82
C ASP A 227 18.37 -4.51 3.45
N THR A 228 17.37 -3.64 3.45
CA THR A 228 16.73 -3.10 2.24
C THR A 228 16.58 -1.58 2.34
N ALA A 229 16.43 -0.92 1.20
CA ALA A 229 16.03 0.49 1.17
C ALA A 229 14.57 0.71 1.61
N TYR A 230 13.73 -0.33 1.59
CA TYR A 230 12.37 -0.27 2.11
C TYR A 230 12.37 -0.22 3.65
N PRO A 231 11.84 0.84 4.28
CA PRO A 231 11.95 1.03 5.74
C PRO A 231 10.75 0.49 6.53
N TRP A 232 9.58 0.33 5.90
CA TRP A 232 8.29 0.21 6.60
C TRP A 232 7.89 -1.24 6.95
N ARG A 233 8.78 -1.99 7.61
CA ARG A 233 8.52 -3.41 7.95
C ARG A 233 7.49 -3.62 9.06
N LYS A 234 7.28 -2.61 9.93
CA LYS A 234 6.40 -2.67 11.12
C LYS A 234 5.08 -1.91 10.95
N VAL A 235 4.61 -1.75 9.71
CA VAL A 235 3.35 -1.07 9.38
C VAL A 235 2.28 -2.12 9.12
N GLY A 236 1.34 -2.31 10.05
CA GLY A 236 0.32 -3.36 9.92
C GLY A 236 -0.86 -3.01 9.00
N VAL A 237 -1.09 -1.71 8.75
CA VAL A 237 -2.23 -1.21 7.97
C VAL A 237 -1.75 -0.13 7.01
N HIS A 238 -2.05 -0.29 5.73
CA HIS A 238 -1.87 0.74 4.71
C HIS A 238 -3.24 1.23 4.28
N LEU A 239 -3.46 2.54 4.28
CA LEU A 239 -4.70 3.16 3.82
C LEU A 239 -4.38 4.25 2.81
N LEU A 240 -5.24 4.45 1.83
CA LEU A 240 -5.18 5.57 0.91
C LEU A 240 -6.57 6.07 0.55
N PHE A 241 -6.73 7.39 0.53
CA PHE A 241 -7.86 8.02 -0.14
C PHE A 241 -7.50 8.23 -1.61
N SER A 242 -8.35 7.76 -2.52
CA SER A 242 -8.27 8.00 -3.95
C SER A 242 -9.42 8.91 -4.36
N GLY A 243 -9.10 10.17 -4.69
CA GLY A 243 -10.06 11.03 -5.36
C GLY A 243 -10.42 10.43 -6.71
N ASN A 244 -11.69 10.34 -7.08
CA ASN A 244 -12.09 9.88 -8.41
C ASN A 244 -13.11 10.85 -9.00
N TYR A 245 -12.67 11.61 -9.99
CA TYR A 245 -13.44 12.68 -10.59
C TYR A 245 -12.95 12.95 -12.03
N GLN A 246 -13.68 13.78 -12.77
CA GLN A 246 -13.34 14.13 -14.15
C GLN A 246 -13.00 15.62 -14.30
N ASP A 247 -13.80 16.48 -13.65
CA ASP A 247 -13.67 17.93 -13.76
C ASP A 247 -12.41 18.44 -13.02
N PRO A 248 -11.42 19.00 -13.73
CA PRO A 248 -10.22 19.55 -13.09
C PRO A 248 -10.52 20.73 -12.15
N SER A 249 -11.69 21.37 -12.22
CA SER A 249 -12.08 22.41 -11.26
C SER A 249 -12.13 21.91 -9.81
N LEU A 250 -12.29 20.59 -9.61
CA LEU A 250 -12.33 19.94 -8.31
C LEU A 250 -10.95 19.62 -7.72
N ASP A 251 -9.86 19.89 -8.45
CA ASP A 251 -8.50 19.52 -8.03
C ASP A 251 -8.15 20.00 -6.62
N GLU A 252 -8.39 21.29 -6.32
CA GLU A 252 -8.04 21.85 -5.02
C GLU A 252 -8.93 21.30 -3.90
N GLU A 253 -10.23 21.18 -4.14
CA GLU A 253 -11.19 20.65 -3.16
C GLU A 253 -10.85 19.20 -2.78
N VAL A 254 -10.62 18.34 -3.79
CA VAL A 254 -10.22 16.94 -3.58
C VAL A 254 -8.88 16.87 -2.85
N SER A 255 -7.94 17.78 -3.18
CA SER A 255 -6.62 17.84 -2.55
C SER A 255 -6.67 18.21 -1.07
N VAL A 256 -7.51 19.18 -0.72
CA VAL A 256 -7.77 19.55 0.69
C VAL A 256 -8.36 18.38 1.47
N VAL A 257 -9.35 17.68 0.88
CA VAL A 257 -9.99 16.53 1.53
C VAL A 257 -9.02 15.36 1.68
N GLY A 258 -8.20 15.08 0.67
CA GLY A 258 -7.19 14.01 0.71
C GLY A 258 -6.15 14.23 1.82
N ARG A 259 -5.64 15.46 1.98
CA ARG A 259 -4.78 15.81 3.11
C ARG A 259 -5.50 15.67 4.45
N LYS A 260 -6.72 16.20 4.56
CA LYS A 260 -7.52 16.11 5.80
C LYS A 260 -7.79 14.66 6.20
N PHE A 261 -8.13 13.81 5.24
CA PHE A 261 -8.28 12.37 5.45
C PHE A 261 -6.99 11.76 6.01
N ARG A 262 -5.86 11.96 5.32
CA ARG A 262 -4.56 11.42 5.74
C ARG A 262 -4.15 11.92 7.13
N ASP A 263 -4.34 13.20 7.41
CA ASP A 263 -3.98 13.81 8.68
C ASP A 263 -4.86 13.32 9.84
N SER A 264 -6.14 13.03 9.61
CA SER A 264 -7.03 12.44 10.64
C SER A 264 -6.59 11.06 11.12
N LEU A 265 -5.78 10.35 10.32
CA LEU A 265 -5.26 9.03 10.65
C LEU A 265 -3.91 9.08 11.38
N LYS A 266 -3.25 10.24 11.47
CA LYS A 266 -1.96 10.38 12.16
C LYS A 266 -2.12 10.17 13.67
N VAL A 267 -1.12 9.53 14.27
CA VAL A 267 -1.04 9.30 15.71
C VAL A 267 0.00 10.24 16.30
N GLU A 268 -0.41 11.05 17.28
CA GLU A 268 0.49 11.98 17.95
C GLU A 268 1.64 11.22 18.65
N GLY A 269 2.87 11.71 18.47
CA GLY A 269 4.07 11.07 19.02
C GLY A 269 4.58 9.87 18.21
N GLU A 270 3.88 9.43 17.17
CA GLU A 270 4.37 8.40 16.24
C GLU A 270 4.89 9.02 14.95
N SER A 271 5.98 8.46 14.41
CA SER A 271 6.44 8.81 13.08
C SER A 271 5.43 8.36 12.04
N SER A 272 5.02 9.30 11.19
CA SER A 272 4.22 9.00 10.00
C SER A 272 5.05 8.20 9.00
N SER A 273 4.38 7.29 8.30
CA SER A 273 4.97 6.44 7.28
C SER A 273 4.06 6.39 6.07
N VAL A 274 4.62 6.24 4.88
CA VAL A 274 3.86 6.01 3.67
C VAL A 274 4.59 5.00 2.79
N TYR A 275 3.84 4.01 2.32
CA TYR A 275 4.34 3.11 1.28
C TYR A 275 4.57 3.92 0.02
N VAL A 276 5.79 3.92 -0.53
CA VAL A 276 6.17 4.74 -1.69
C VAL A 276 5.21 4.61 -2.87
N ASN A 277 4.62 3.42 -3.12
CA ASN A 277 3.68 3.23 -4.21
C ASN A 277 2.27 3.82 -3.93
N PHE A 278 2.00 4.26 -2.70
CA PHE A 278 0.76 4.93 -2.26
C PHE A 278 0.98 6.40 -1.87
N ALA A 279 2.22 6.91 -1.95
CA ALA A 279 2.52 8.29 -1.61
C ALA A 279 1.92 9.28 -2.62
N HIS A 280 1.64 10.49 -2.15
CA HIS A 280 1.06 11.56 -2.96
C HIS A 280 2.13 12.44 -3.63
N GLY A 281 3.15 12.83 -2.86
CA GLY A 281 4.21 13.77 -3.25
C GLY A 281 4.36 14.97 -2.35
N ASP A 282 3.49 15.15 -1.35
CA ASP A 282 3.57 16.20 -0.33
C ASP A 282 4.10 15.69 1.02
N GLU A 283 4.45 14.40 1.11
CA GLU A 283 5.12 13.80 2.26
C GLU A 283 6.60 14.20 2.34
N LYS A 284 7.13 14.20 3.56
CA LYS A 284 8.57 14.31 3.78
C LYS A 284 9.26 13.05 3.26
N LEU A 285 10.52 13.17 2.83
CA LEU A 285 11.31 12.01 2.44
C LEU A 285 11.45 11.01 3.59
N GLU A 286 11.45 11.47 4.84
CA GLU A 286 11.50 10.57 5.99
C GLU A 286 10.25 9.71 6.14
N GLU A 287 9.11 10.18 5.67
CA GLU A 287 7.85 9.41 5.66
C GLU A 287 7.83 8.40 4.51
N ILE A 288 8.63 8.59 3.45
CA ILE A 288 8.70 7.69 2.28
C ILE A 288 9.84 6.67 2.42
N TYR A 289 11.05 7.16 2.72
CA TYR A 289 12.30 6.42 2.71
C TYR A 289 12.93 6.23 4.10
N GLY A 290 12.23 6.59 5.17
CA GLY A 290 12.69 6.35 6.55
C GLY A 290 13.74 7.34 7.03
N ASN A 291 14.55 6.96 8.01
CA ASN A 291 15.43 7.91 8.71
C ASN A 291 16.46 8.63 7.80
N LYS A 292 17.06 9.71 8.33
CA LYS A 292 18.05 10.53 7.61
C LYS A 292 19.26 9.73 7.13
N GLU A 293 19.76 8.80 7.93
CA GLU A 293 20.89 7.93 7.54
C GLU A 293 20.59 7.10 6.30
N ARG A 294 19.36 6.56 6.19
CA ARG A 294 18.89 5.83 5.02
C ARG A 294 18.82 6.73 3.81
N ILE A 295 18.27 7.94 3.96
CA ILE A 295 18.20 8.95 2.88
C ILE A 295 19.60 9.37 2.43
N GLU A 296 20.56 9.55 3.35
CA GLU A 296 21.94 9.88 3.02
C GLU A 296 22.65 8.75 2.27
N ARG A 297 22.44 7.48 2.68
CA ARG A 297 22.96 6.31 1.94
C ARG A 297 22.36 6.24 0.53
N LEU A 298 21.06 6.48 0.39
CA LEU A 298 20.38 6.58 -0.89
C LEU A 298 20.94 7.74 -1.74
N GLY A 299 21.24 8.89 -1.13
CA GLY A 299 21.87 10.03 -1.81
C GLY A 299 23.27 9.68 -2.36
N LYS A 300 24.10 8.96 -1.59
CA LYS A 300 25.41 8.48 -2.05
C LYS A 300 25.26 7.54 -3.27
N LEU A 301 24.27 6.65 -3.26
CA LEU A 301 23.93 5.81 -4.41
C LEU A 301 23.48 6.64 -5.60
N LYS A 302 22.61 7.63 -5.37
CA LYS A 302 22.11 8.53 -6.41
C LYS A 302 23.26 9.25 -7.11
N LYS A 303 24.21 9.80 -6.34
CA LYS A 303 25.41 10.45 -6.87
C LYS A 303 26.27 9.50 -7.72
N LYS A 304 26.35 8.22 -7.37
CA LYS A 304 27.14 7.23 -8.11
C LYS A 304 26.47 6.80 -9.42
N TRP A 305 25.17 6.50 -9.38
CA TRP A 305 24.48 5.82 -10.49
C TRP A 305 23.67 6.76 -11.39
N ASP A 306 23.27 7.91 -10.87
CA ASP A 306 22.49 8.90 -11.62
C ASP A 306 22.78 10.34 -11.12
N PRO A 307 24.04 10.82 -11.27
CA PRO A 307 24.46 12.16 -10.83
C PRO A 307 23.71 13.30 -11.55
N GLU A 308 23.18 13.03 -12.75
CA GLU A 308 22.45 14.01 -13.56
C GLU A 308 20.93 14.00 -13.30
N ARG A 309 20.46 13.16 -12.37
CA ARG A 309 19.03 13.05 -11.97
C ARG A 309 18.11 12.71 -13.14
N ARG A 310 18.52 11.78 -14.01
CA ARG A 310 17.71 11.27 -15.13
C ARG A 310 16.53 10.40 -14.66
N PHE A 311 16.63 9.79 -13.48
CA PHE A 311 15.61 8.95 -12.87
C PHE A 311 15.08 9.58 -11.56
N GLY A 312 13.97 9.06 -11.04
CA GLY A 312 13.31 9.58 -9.83
C GLY A 312 12.09 10.46 -10.09
N PHE A 313 11.33 10.17 -11.15
CA PHE A 313 10.14 10.95 -11.55
C PHE A 313 9.14 11.17 -10.42
N THR A 314 8.85 10.15 -9.59
CA THR A 314 7.80 10.24 -8.57
C THR A 314 8.30 10.86 -7.25
N PHE A 315 9.30 10.24 -6.62
CA PHE A 315 9.82 10.69 -5.31
C PHE A 315 11.36 10.73 -5.37
N PRO A 316 11.94 11.79 -5.97
CA PRO A 316 13.36 11.84 -6.26
C PRO A 316 14.21 11.88 -4.99
N ILE A 317 15.19 10.97 -4.91
CA ILE A 317 16.23 11.03 -3.88
C ILE A 317 17.17 12.23 -4.17
N PRO A 318 17.43 13.10 -3.18
CA PRO A 318 18.33 14.23 -3.36
C PRO A 318 19.80 13.77 -3.49
N LEU A 319 20.59 14.53 -4.25
CA LEU A 319 22.04 14.37 -4.22
C LEU A 319 22.59 14.85 -2.86
N PRO A 320 23.67 14.23 -2.35
CA PRO A 320 24.33 14.72 -1.15
C PRO A 320 24.73 16.18 -1.32
N VAL A 321 24.51 17.00 -0.31
CA VAL A 321 25.07 18.34 -0.25
C VAL A 321 26.59 18.19 -0.20
N ILE A 322 27.28 18.83 -1.13
CA ILE A 322 28.75 18.88 -1.13
C ILE A 322 29.09 20.04 -0.20
N ASP A 323 29.65 19.74 0.96
CA ASP A 323 30.29 20.75 1.81
C ASP A 323 31.53 21.35 1.12
#